data_AF-A0A9W8JMI3-F1
#
_entry.id   AF-A0A9W8JMI3-F1
#
_cell.length_a   1.000
_cell.length_b   1.000
_cell.length_c   1.000
_cell.angle_alpha   90.00
_cell.angle_beta   90.00
_cell.angle_gamma   90.00
#
_symmetry.space_group_name_H-M   'P 1'
#
loop_
_entity.id
_entity.type
_entity.pdbx_description
1 polymer ?
#
loop_
_entity_poly.entity_id
_entity_poly.type
_entity_poly.pdbx_seq_one_letter_code
_entity_poly.pdbx_strand_id
1 'polypeptide(L)'
;MLCRGLVGFFGFKHDRKLALRALALSAAKDDVHSVFAGLVLMTYHGVVLLLSGYQANEEKLLKEYKDIVDRIEARYPAGALWILNRAKIMRMSYDAENAIRVLQDGLKPGRPHSFAQADMLLIFELAWTLLGQRRYQEAADTFMKITEINSWSHGTYYFIAAGCYIALGQQDKAQGMLDAIPDLIDKKKLSGKDLPTEVFIKKKLAFYKEKHTRRGGDGVKWVEVVKINPAEEIAICKTLHNFSDTTFL
;
A
#
# COMPACT_ATOMS: atom_id res chain seq x y z
N MET A 1 -1.17 8.10 23.78
CA MET A 1 -0.02 7.66 24.60
C MET A 1 -0.38 7.35 26.05
N LEU A 2 -1.48 7.89 26.63
CA LEU A 2 -1.84 7.65 28.04
C LEU A 2 -2.42 6.26 28.39
N CYS A 3 -3.05 5.53 27.46
CA CYS A 3 -3.72 4.27 27.81
C CYS A 3 -2.77 3.05 27.95
N ARG A 4 -1.53 3.13 27.44
CA ARG A 4 -0.55 2.04 27.57
C ARG A 4 0.09 1.99 28.96
N GLY A 5 0.31 3.15 29.59
CA GLY A 5 0.94 3.25 30.92
C GLY A 5 0.03 2.77 32.06
N LEU A 6 -1.27 3.04 31.97
CA LEU A 6 -2.23 2.68 33.04
C LEU A 6 -2.55 1.18 33.11
N VAL A 7 -2.57 0.47 31.97
CA VAL A 7 -2.85 -0.98 31.93
C VAL A 7 -1.65 -1.79 32.44
N GLY A 8 -0.42 -1.30 32.23
CA GLY A 8 0.79 -1.90 32.78
C GLY A 8 0.89 -1.79 34.31
N PHE A 9 0.33 -0.73 34.90
CA PHE A 9 0.33 -0.51 36.36
C PHE A 9 -0.54 -1.51 37.14
N PHE A 10 -1.59 -2.07 36.52
CA PHE A 10 -2.49 -3.06 37.13
C PHE A 10 -2.08 -4.53 36.92
N GLY A 11 -0.89 -4.80 36.36
CA GLY A 11 -0.38 -6.18 36.24
C GLY A 11 -1.05 -7.02 35.14
N PHE A 12 -1.82 -6.42 34.23
CA PHE A 12 -2.33 -7.13 33.06
C PHE A 12 -1.17 -7.40 32.08
N LYS A 13 -0.67 -8.64 32.08
CA LYS A 13 0.13 -9.16 30.97
C LYS A 13 -0.74 -9.08 29.71
N HIS A 14 -0.26 -8.36 28.69
CA HIS A 14 -0.94 -8.25 27.41
C HIS A 14 -0.84 -9.60 26.68
N ASP A 15 -1.73 -10.54 27.01
CA ASP A 15 -1.82 -11.80 26.28
C ASP A 15 -2.48 -11.54 24.92
N ARG A 16 -1.64 -11.39 23.90
CA ARG A 16 -2.06 -11.19 22.51
C ARG A 16 -3.02 -12.28 22.04
N LYS A 17 -2.83 -13.54 22.45
CA LYS A 17 -3.71 -14.65 22.03
C LYS A 17 -5.08 -14.50 22.67
N LEU A 18 -5.14 -14.08 23.94
CA LEU A 18 -6.40 -13.80 24.64
C LEU A 18 -7.13 -12.62 23.99
N ALA A 19 -6.42 -11.54 23.66
CA ALA A 19 -6.98 -10.37 22.99
C ALA A 19 -7.57 -10.71 21.61
N LEU A 20 -6.86 -11.52 20.81
CA LEU A 20 -7.36 -11.97 19.50
C LEU A 20 -8.59 -12.87 19.63
N ARG A 21 -8.62 -13.76 20.63
CA ARG A 21 -9.80 -14.60 20.91
C ARG A 21 -11.00 -13.77 21.38
N ALA A 22 -10.77 -12.79 22.25
CA ALA A 22 -11.81 -11.88 22.73
C ALA A 22 -12.37 -11.02 21.60
N LEU A 23 -11.50 -10.52 20.70
CA LEU A 23 -11.91 -9.83 19.49
C LEU A 23 -12.70 -10.75 18.56
N ALA A 24 -12.28 -12.01 18.37
CA ALA A 24 -12.98 -12.97 17.53
C ALA A 24 -14.38 -13.29 18.08
N LEU A 25 -14.50 -13.44 19.40
CA LEU A 25 -15.79 -13.64 20.07
C LEU A 25 -16.69 -12.42 19.93
N SER A 26 -16.15 -11.20 20.09
CA SER A 26 -16.92 -9.97 19.90
C SER A 26 -17.32 -9.76 18.44
N ALA A 27 -16.46 -10.12 17.49
CA ALA A 27 -16.75 -10.08 16.05
C ALA A 27 -17.81 -11.09 15.61
N ALA A 28 -18.10 -12.12 16.43
CA ALA A 28 -19.17 -13.08 16.19
C ALA A 28 -20.55 -12.63 16.68
N LYS A 29 -20.66 -11.44 17.29
CA LYS A 29 -21.93 -10.87 17.78
C LYS A 29 -22.56 -9.94 16.73
N ASP A 30 -23.84 -9.59 16.93
CA ASP A 30 -24.58 -8.70 16.02
C ASP A 30 -24.61 -7.21 16.45
N ASP A 31 -23.72 -6.80 17.35
CA ASP A 31 -23.64 -5.41 17.83
C ASP A 31 -22.75 -4.51 16.93
N VAL A 32 -22.68 -3.22 17.22
CA VAL A 32 -21.79 -2.28 16.49
C VAL A 32 -20.32 -2.57 16.80
N HIS A 33 -20.04 -3.08 18.01
CA HIS A 33 -18.70 -3.45 18.44
C HIS A 33 -18.14 -4.63 17.65
N SER A 34 -18.99 -5.50 17.10
CA SER A 34 -18.58 -6.62 16.27
C SER A 34 -17.99 -6.17 14.94
N VAL A 35 -18.51 -5.09 14.36
CA VAL A 35 -17.95 -4.45 13.16
C VAL A 35 -16.55 -3.93 13.48
N PHE A 36 -16.37 -3.18 14.56
CA PHE A 36 -15.06 -2.66 14.97
C PHE A 36 -14.07 -3.78 15.31
N ALA A 37 -14.51 -4.82 16.03
CA ALA A 37 -13.68 -5.98 16.34
C ALA A 37 -13.25 -6.72 15.07
N GLY A 38 -14.17 -6.88 14.11
CA GLY A 38 -13.90 -7.43 12.79
C GLY A 38 -12.88 -6.61 12.00
N LEU A 39 -13.00 -5.27 11.99
CA LEU A 39 -12.04 -4.37 11.33
C LEU A 39 -10.64 -4.46 11.94
N VAL A 40 -10.55 -4.55 13.27
CA VAL A 40 -9.27 -4.72 13.98
C VAL A 40 -8.64 -6.07 13.65
N LEU A 41 -9.42 -7.15 13.66
CA LEU A 41 -8.94 -8.48 13.28
C LEU A 41 -8.48 -8.53 11.82
N MET A 42 -9.28 -7.99 10.90
CA MET A 42 -8.94 -7.88 9.48
C MET A 42 -7.65 -7.11 9.26
N THR A 43 -7.46 -5.98 9.95
CA THR A 43 -6.20 -5.21 9.87
C THR A 43 -5.04 -6.04 10.42
N TYR A 44 -5.24 -6.74 11.54
CA TYR A 44 -4.24 -7.60 12.15
C TYR A 44 -3.84 -8.76 11.22
N HIS A 45 -4.81 -9.53 10.71
CA HIS A 45 -4.57 -10.65 9.81
C HIS A 45 -3.98 -10.18 8.48
N GLY A 46 -4.45 -9.05 7.92
CA GLY A 46 -3.88 -8.46 6.71
C GLY A 46 -2.44 -8.03 6.88
N VAL A 47 -2.08 -7.45 8.03
CA VAL A 47 -0.69 -7.09 8.37
C VAL A 47 0.15 -8.33 8.62
N VAL A 48 -0.37 -9.32 9.36
CA VAL A 48 0.34 -10.60 9.60
C VAL A 48 0.60 -11.29 8.27
N LEU A 49 -0.38 -11.45 7.38
CA LEU A 49 -0.18 -12.06 6.06
C LEU A 49 0.83 -11.28 5.20
N LEU A 50 0.84 -9.95 5.30
CA LEU A 50 1.84 -9.12 4.61
C LEU A 50 3.26 -9.31 5.19
N LEU A 51 3.37 -9.51 6.50
CA LEU A 51 4.65 -9.54 7.24
C LEU A 51 5.25 -10.92 7.42
N SER A 52 4.44 -11.96 7.57
CA SER A 52 4.91 -13.29 7.97
C SER A 52 5.26 -14.20 6.80
N GLY A 53 5.09 -13.72 5.56
CA GLY A 53 5.54 -14.41 4.34
C GLY A 53 5.27 -15.92 4.37
N TYR A 54 6.29 -16.72 4.03
CA TYR A 54 6.23 -18.19 4.04
C TYR A 54 6.14 -18.82 5.45
N GLN A 55 6.42 -18.08 6.53
CA GLN A 55 6.37 -18.59 7.91
C GLN A 55 4.97 -18.54 8.53
N ALA A 56 4.01 -17.89 7.87
CA ALA A 56 2.62 -17.85 8.30
C ALA A 56 1.92 -19.16 7.93
N ASN A 57 1.01 -19.65 8.79
CA ASN A 57 0.02 -20.64 8.34
C ASN A 57 -1.00 -19.91 7.46
N GLU A 58 -0.61 -19.69 6.21
CA GLU A 58 -1.32 -18.88 5.21
C GLU A 58 -2.75 -19.38 5.02
N GLU A 59 -2.94 -20.70 4.87
CA GLU A 59 -4.26 -21.32 4.69
C GLU A 59 -5.22 -21.02 5.85
N LYS A 60 -4.75 -21.20 7.09
CA LYS A 60 -5.57 -20.95 8.28
C LYS A 60 -5.92 -19.47 8.41
N LEU A 61 -4.94 -18.59 8.21
CA LEU A 61 -5.13 -17.15 8.33
C LEU A 61 -6.05 -16.62 7.22
N LEU A 62 -5.93 -17.13 5.99
CA LEU A 62 -6.83 -16.79 4.89
C LEU A 62 -8.25 -17.25 5.17
N LYS A 63 -8.44 -18.45 5.72
CA LYS A 63 -9.76 -18.94 6.11
C LYS A 63 -10.39 -18.07 7.20
N GLU A 64 -9.67 -17.80 8.29
CA GLU A 64 -10.15 -16.94 9.37
C GLU A 64 -10.48 -15.53 8.87
N TYR A 65 -9.63 -15.01 7.98
CA TYR A 65 -9.83 -13.70 7.39
C TYR A 65 -11.08 -13.67 6.50
N LYS A 66 -11.25 -14.66 5.62
CA LYS A 66 -12.44 -14.81 4.77
C LYS A 66 -13.72 -14.94 5.59
N ASP A 67 -13.72 -15.75 6.65
CA ASP A 67 -14.91 -15.94 7.49
C ASP A 67 -15.35 -14.64 8.18
N ILE A 68 -14.41 -13.79 8.61
CA ILE A 68 -14.72 -12.47 9.19
C ILE A 68 -15.31 -11.54 8.12
N VAL A 69 -14.70 -11.57 6.94
CA VAL A 69 -15.01 -10.73 5.80
C VAL A 69 -16.42 -11.09 5.31
N ASP A 70 -16.73 -12.36 5.01
CA ASP A 70 -18.05 -12.81 4.54
C ASP A 70 -19.19 -12.45 5.50
N ARG A 71 -18.96 -12.51 6.83
CA ARG A 71 -19.97 -12.10 7.84
C ARG A 71 -20.27 -10.61 7.80
N ILE A 72 -19.27 -9.76 7.58
CA ILE A 72 -19.43 -8.31 7.56
C ILE A 72 -20.02 -7.83 6.23
N GLU A 73 -19.71 -8.51 5.11
CA GLU A 73 -20.31 -8.22 3.79
C GLU A 73 -21.82 -8.30 3.82
N ALA A 74 -22.37 -9.36 4.43
CA ALA A 74 -23.81 -9.56 4.54
C ALA A 74 -24.52 -8.37 5.21
N ARG A 75 -23.81 -7.62 6.07
CA ARG A 75 -24.32 -6.46 6.80
C ARG A 75 -24.10 -5.13 6.06
N TYR A 76 -23.04 -5.01 5.26
CA TYR A 76 -22.66 -3.77 4.54
C TYR A 76 -22.15 -4.05 3.10
N PRO A 77 -23.03 -4.47 2.18
CA PRO A 77 -22.63 -4.98 0.86
C PRO A 77 -21.96 -3.93 -0.05
N ALA A 78 -22.22 -2.64 0.18
CA ALA A 78 -21.69 -1.54 -0.64
C ALA A 78 -20.50 -0.78 -0.03
N GLY A 79 -19.97 -1.22 1.12
CA GLY A 79 -18.90 -0.51 1.81
C GLY A 79 -17.57 -0.56 1.04
N ALA A 80 -16.88 0.57 0.86
CA ALA A 80 -15.57 0.59 0.19
C ALA A 80 -14.54 -0.30 0.91
N LEU A 81 -14.61 -0.31 2.25
CA LEU A 81 -13.73 -1.12 3.07
C LEU A 81 -13.97 -2.61 2.84
N TRP A 82 -15.21 -3.03 2.57
CA TRP A 82 -15.49 -4.40 2.20
C TRP A 82 -14.79 -4.79 0.89
N ILE A 83 -15.02 -3.99 -0.16
CA ILE A 83 -14.44 -4.19 -1.50
C ILE A 83 -12.92 -4.30 -1.42
N LEU A 84 -12.29 -3.42 -0.63
CA LEU A 84 -10.84 -3.41 -0.40
C LEU A 84 -10.34 -4.74 0.16
N ASN A 85 -11.02 -5.28 1.18
CA ASN A 85 -10.56 -6.48 1.86
C ASN A 85 -10.85 -7.75 1.06
N ARG A 86 -11.96 -7.78 0.32
CA ARG A 86 -12.24 -8.83 -0.65
C ARG A 86 -11.15 -8.91 -1.73
N ALA A 87 -10.73 -7.77 -2.28
CA ALA A 87 -9.63 -7.72 -3.23
C ALA A 87 -8.30 -8.19 -2.62
N LYS A 88 -8.02 -7.85 -1.36
CA LYS A 88 -6.82 -8.35 -0.64
C LYS A 88 -6.83 -9.87 -0.48
N ILE A 89 -7.97 -10.46 -0.10
CA ILE A 89 -8.09 -11.93 -0.01
C ILE A 89 -7.83 -12.58 -1.36
N MET A 90 -8.42 -12.06 -2.43
CA MET A 90 -8.20 -12.58 -3.79
C MET A 90 -6.71 -12.48 -4.18
N ARG A 91 -6.07 -11.35 -3.91
CA ARG A 91 -4.63 -11.16 -4.16
C ARG A 91 -3.77 -12.16 -3.38
N MET A 92 -4.12 -12.44 -2.12
CA MET A 92 -3.42 -13.44 -1.30
C MET A 92 -3.75 -14.88 -1.69
N SER A 93 -4.92 -15.11 -2.31
CA SER A 93 -5.34 -16.42 -2.85
C SER A 93 -4.86 -16.65 -4.29
N TYR A 94 -3.87 -15.87 -4.75
CA TYR A 94 -3.31 -15.91 -6.10
C TYR A 94 -4.29 -15.59 -7.24
N ASP A 95 -5.43 -14.96 -6.93
CA ASP A 95 -6.46 -14.54 -7.88
C ASP A 95 -6.42 -13.01 -8.09
N ALA A 96 -5.31 -12.54 -8.65
CA ALA A 96 -5.10 -11.11 -8.82
C ALA A 96 -6.00 -10.48 -9.90
N GLU A 97 -6.44 -11.24 -10.90
CA GLU A 97 -7.27 -10.71 -11.98
C GLU A 97 -8.69 -10.41 -11.48
N ASN A 98 -9.29 -11.30 -10.67
CA ASN A 98 -10.57 -10.98 -10.03
C ASN A 98 -10.43 -9.88 -8.97
N ALA A 99 -9.28 -9.80 -8.28
CA ALA A 99 -9.00 -8.67 -7.38
C ALA A 99 -9.06 -7.33 -8.12
N ILE A 100 -8.44 -7.24 -9.30
CA ILE A 100 -8.47 -6.05 -10.17
C ILE A 100 -9.90 -5.72 -10.58
N ARG A 101 -10.67 -6.71 -11.05
CA ARG A 101 -12.08 -6.52 -11.46
C ARG A 101 -12.93 -5.98 -10.32
N VAL A 102 -12.81 -6.56 -9.13
CA VAL A 102 -13.55 -6.12 -7.94
C VAL A 102 -13.21 -4.69 -7.54
N LEU A 103 -11.93 -4.31 -7.62
CA LEU A 103 -11.50 -2.93 -7.31
C LEU A 103 -12.02 -1.95 -8.37
N GLN A 104 -11.96 -2.30 -9.65
CA GLN A 104 -12.49 -1.48 -10.74
C GLN A 104 -14.01 -1.30 -10.65
N ASP A 105 -14.74 -2.39 -10.36
CA ASP A 105 -16.19 -2.34 -10.13
C ASP A 105 -16.55 -1.47 -8.92
N GLY A 106 -15.76 -1.58 -7.85
CA GLY A 106 -15.93 -0.76 -6.65
C GLY A 106 -15.65 0.72 -6.83
N LEU A 107 -15.01 1.11 -7.93
CA LEU A 107 -14.69 2.49 -8.32
C LEU A 107 -15.61 3.04 -9.40
N LYS A 108 -16.59 2.27 -9.88
CA LYS A 108 -17.57 2.74 -10.88
C LYS A 108 -18.42 3.89 -10.32
N PRO A 109 -18.74 4.91 -11.15
CA PRO A 109 -19.62 5.98 -10.74
C PRO A 109 -21.02 5.44 -10.41
N GLY A 110 -21.61 5.92 -9.31
CA GLY A 110 -22.94 5.48 -8.86
C GLY A 110 -22.96 4.54 -7.65
N ARG A 111 -21.81 4.25 -7.01
CA ARG A 111 -21.80 3.50 -5.75
C ARG A 111 -22.42 4.32 -4.61
N PRO A 112 -23.43 3.80 -3.88
CA PRO A 112 -23.95 4.46 -2.69
C PRO A 112 -22.87 4.53 -1.59
N HIS A 113 -22.87 5.62 -0.82
CA HIS A 113 -21.91 5.87 0.28
C HIS A 113 -20.43 5.98 -0.15
N SER A 114 -20.16 6.38 -1.39
CA SER A 114 -18.80 6.76 -1.81
C SER A 114 -18.36 8.07 -1.17
N PHE A 115 -17.20 8.06 -0.53
CA PHE A 115 -16.50 9.26 -0.09
C PHE A 115 -15.05 9.20 -0.55
N ALA A 116 -14.47 10.35 -0.90
CA ALA A 116 -13.19 10.46 -1.60
C ALA A 116 -12.04 9.71 -0.91
N GLN A 117 -12.01 9.69 0.43
CA GLN A 117 -10.96 8.98 1.18
C GLN A 117 -11.08 7.45 1.04
N ALA A 118 -12.29 6.91 0.99
CA ALA A 118 -12.52 5.48 0.81
C ALA A 118 -12.17 5.02 -0.61
N ASP A 119 -12.52 5.84 -1.60
CA ASP A 119 -12.19 5.57 -2.99
C ASP A 119 -10.69 5.69 -3.22
N MET A 120 -10.00 6.59 -2.51
CA MET A 120 -8.54 6.66 -2.54
C MET A 120 -7.88 5.37 -2.05
N LEU A 121 -8.40 4.72 -1.00
CA LEU A 121 -7.89 3.41 -0.55
C LEU A 121 -8.03 2.34 -1.63
N LEU A 122 -9.16 2.33 -2.35
CA LEU A 122 -9.42 1.40 -3.46
C LEU A 122 -8.51 1.66 -4.66
N ILE A 123 -8.34 2.93 -5.06
CA ILE A 123 -7.42 3.33 -6.15
C ILE A 123 -5.98 2.94 -5.77
N PHE A 124 -5.59 3.15 -4.52
CA PHE A 124 -4.26 2.79 -4.04
C PHE A 124 -4.05 1.27 -4.11
N GLU A 125 -4.96 0.44 -3.59
CA GLU A 125 -4.83 -1.02 -3.69
C GLU A 125 -4.83 -1.50 -5.16
N LEU A 126 -5.64 -0.86 -6.01
CA LEU A 126 -5.68 -1.16 -7.45
C LEU A 126 -4.33 -0.88 -8.11
N ALA A 127 -3.73 0.29 -7.86
CA ALA A 127 -2.43 0.65 -8.42
C ALA A 127 -1.33 -0.36 -8.04
N TRP A 128 -1.30 -0.78 -6.78
CA TRP A 128 -0.34 -1.79 -6.30
C TRP A 128 -0.61 -3.18 -6.87
N THR A 129 -1.88 -3.56 -7.03
CA THR A 129 -2.26 -4.86 -7.62
C THR A 129 -1.89 -4.92 -9.10
N LEU A 130 -2.14 -3.85 -9.86
CA LEU A 130 -1.74 -3.71 -11.26
C LEU A 130 -0.21 -3.76 -11.42
N LEU A 131 0.53 -3.06 -10.56
CA LEU A 131 1.99 -3.10 -10.55
C LEU A 131 2.51 -4.51 -10.24
N GLY A 132 1.92 -5.21 -9.28
CA GLY A 132 2.25 -6.60 -8.96
C GLY A 132 2.01 -7.57 -10.12
N GLN A 133 1.02 -7.28 -10.97
CA GLN A 133 0.74 -8.02 -12.20
C GLN A 133 1.53 -7.51 -13.42
N ARG A 134 2.49 -6.60 -13.23
CA ARG A 134 3.29 -5.98 -14.31
C ARG A 134 2.46 -5.27 -15.39
N ARG A 135 1.23 -4.85 -15.06
CA ARG A 135 0.36 -4.04 -15.93
C ARG A 135 0.81 -2.58 -15.86
N TYR A 136 2.02 -2.31 -16.35
CA TYR A 136 2.76 -1.06 -16.09
C TYR A 136 2.02 0.21 -16.56
N GLN A 137 1.37 0.17 -17.72
CA GLN A 137 0.63 1.32 -18.26
C GLN A 137 -0.55 1.68 -17.33
N GLU A 138 -1.40 0.71 -17.04
CA GLU A 138 -2.56 0.91 -16.15
C GLU A 138 -2.13 1.26 -14.73
N ALA A 139 -1.04 0.67 -14.23
CA ALA A 139 -0.49 1.01 -12.92
C ALA A 139 -0.03 2.48 -12.89
N ALA A 140 0.72 2.94 -13.91
CA ALA A 140 1.18 4.32 -14.00
C ALA A 140 -0.01 5.29 -14.01
N ASP A 141 -1.01 5.04 -14.86
CA ASP A 141 -2.19 5.89 -14.98
C ASP A 141 -2.98 5.93 -13.67
N THR A 142 -3.10 4.78 -12.98
CA THR A 142 -3.76 4.69 -11.68
C THR A 142 -2.98 5.44 -10.59
N PHE A 143 -1.64 5.35 -10.56
CA PHE A 143 -0.81 6.12 -9.63
C PHE A 143 -0.91 7.63 -9.87
N MET A 144 -1.00 8.05 -11.14
CA MET A 144 -1.19 9.46 -11.48
C MET A 144 -2.56 9.97 -11.03
N LYS A 145 -3.63 9.17 -11.18
CA LYS A 145 -4.95 9.50 -10.64
C LYS A 145 -4.95 9.75 -9.12
N ILE A 146 -4.10 9.07 -8.37
CA ILE A 146 -3.95 9.32 -6.92
C ILE A 146 -3.44 10.74 -6.67
N THR A 147 -2.59 11.28 -7.54
CA THR A 147 -2.04 12.64 -7.38
C THR A 147 -3.09 13.75 -7.56
N GLU A 148 -4.18 13.47 -8.27
CA GLU A 148 -5.29 14.40 -8.47
C GLU A 148 -6.22 14.47 -7.23
N ILE A 149 -6.31 13.36 -6.50
CA ILE A 149 -7.24 13.20 -5.36
C ILE A 149 -6.54 13.46 -4.03
N ASN A 150 -5.30 13.00 -3.89
CA ASN A 150 -4.51 13.13 -2.68
C ASN A 150 -3.51 14.28 -2.82
N SER A 151 -3.22 14.99 -1.74
CA SER A 151 -2.16 16.00 -1.70
C SER A 151 -0.79 15.44 -1.33
N TRP A 152 -0.67 14.17 -0.91
CA TRP A 152 0.52 13.63 -0.23
C TRP A 152 1.36 12.72 -1.15
N SER A 153 2.67 12.65 -0.88
CA SER A 153 3.63 11.70 -1.50
C SER A 153 3.67 11.69 -3.04
N HIS A 154 3.40 12.83 -3.68
CA HIS A 154 3.43 12.96 -5.15
C HIS A 154 4.76 12.53 -5.76
N GLY A 155 5.88 12.89 -5.13
CA GLY A 155 7.21 12.44 -5.58
C GLY A 155 7.36 10.92 -5.62
N THR A 156 6.73 10.20 -4.68
CA THR A 156 6.73 8.73 -4.68
C THR A 156 5.90 8.16 -5.83
N TYR A 157 4.72 8.72 -6.09
CA TYR A 157 3.87 8.26 -7.19
C TYR A 157 4.51 8.53 -8.56
N TYR A 158 5.16 9.69 -8.74
CA TYR A 158 5.93 10.00 -9.94
C TYR A 158 7.11 9.05 -10.11
N PHE A 159 7.82 8.71 -9.03
CA PHE A 159 8.93 7.75 -9.09
C PHE A 159 8.48 6.36 -9.53
N ILE A 160 7.34 5.88 -9.00
CA ILE A 160 6.76 4.59 -9.38
C ILE A 160 6.28 4.63 -10.83
N ALA A 161 5.54 5.67 -11.23
CA ALA A 161 5.06 5.83 -12.60
C ALA A 161 6.22 5.92 -13.60
N ALA A 162 7.31 6.62 -13.27
CA ALA A 162 8.51 6.64 -14.09
C ALA A 162 9.12 5.24 -14.27
N GLY A 163 9.16 4.43 -13.21
CA GLY A 163 9.59 3.04 -13.30
C GLY A 163 8.71 2.17 -14.20
N CYS A 164 7.38 2.39 -14.18
CA CYS A 164 6.47 1.78 -15.13
C CYS A 164 6.79 2.18 -16.58
N TYR A 165 7.03 3.47 -16.85
CA TYR A 165 7.38 3.93 -18.20
C TYR A 165 8.75 3.43 -18.68
N ILE A 166 9.72 3.25 -17.77
CA ILE A 166 10.99 2.58 -18.09
C ILE A 166 10.74 1.13 -18.54
N ALA A 167 9.88 0.39 -17.85
CA ALA A 167 9.54 -0.98 -18.23
C ALA A 167 8.84 -1.08 -19.59
N LEU A 168 8.09 -0.04 -19.97
CA LEU A 168 7.42 0.07 -21.28
C LEU A 168 8.37 0.58 -22.40
N GLY A 169 9.62 0.91 -22.09
CA GLY A 169 10.58 1.47 -23.05
C GLY A 169 10.37 2.97 -23.35
N GLN A 170 9.48 3.65 -22.62
CA GLN A 170 9.18 5.08 -22.82
C GLN A 170 10.13 5.96 -21.98
N GLN A 171 11.42 5.97 -22.36
CA GLN A 171 12.47 6.61 -21.58
C GLN A 171 12.31 8.13 -21.47
N ASP A 172 11.88 8.81 -22.52
CA ASP A 172 11.69 10.28 -22.52
C ASP A 172 10.61 10.69 -21.51
N LYS A 173 9.50 9.94 -21.46
CA LYS A 173 8.42 10.16 -20.50
C LYS A 173 8.88 9.91 -19.07
N ALA A 174 9.62 8.83 -18.84
CA ALA A 174 10.19 8.53 -17.54
C ALA A 174 11.18 9.61 -17.07
N GLN A 175 12.04 10.11 -17.97
CA GLN A 175 13.01 11.16 -17.69
C GLN A 175 12.29 12.44 -17.22
N GLY A 176 11.29 12.90 -17.96
CA GLY A 176 10.50 14.08 -17.57
C GLY A 176 9.78 13.91 -16.23
N MET A 177 9.27 12.72 -15.93
CA MET A 177 8.67 12.44 -14.62
C MET A 177 9.69 12.47 -13.49
N LEU A 178 10.88 11.91 -13.70
CA LEU A 178 11.92 11.87 -12.67
C LEU A 178 12.53 13.25 -12.41
N ASP A 179 12.67 14.08 -13.44
CA ASP A 179 13.17 15.45 -13.30
C ASP A 179 12.17 16.37 -12.58
N ALA A 180 10.87 16.06 -12.60
CA ALA A 180 9.85 16.78 -11.84
C ALA A 180 9.84 16.43 -10.33
N ILE A 181 10.45 15.31 -9.91
CA ILE A 181 10.37 14.82 -8.52
C ILE A 181 10.97 15.78 -7.49
N PRO A 182 12.17 16.38 -7.69
CA PRO A 182 12.75 17.28 -6.71
C PRO A 182 11.80 18.44 -6.34
N ASP A 183 11.20 19.07 -7.35
CA ASP A 183 10.22 20.14 -7.16
C ASP A 183 8.97 19.68 -6.40
N LEU A 184 8.50 18.46 -6.69
CA LEU A 184 7.33 17.88 -6.02
C LEU A 184 7.58 17.55 -4.55
N ILE A 185 8.79 17.11 -4.20
CA ILE A 185 9.16 16.82 -2.81
C ILE A 185 9.35 18.13 -2.03
N ASP A 186 10.02 19.12 -2.63
CA ASP A 186 10.34 20.36 -1.93
C ASP A 186 9.12 21.29 -1.74
N LYS A 187 8.15 21.27 -2.67
CA LYS A 187 6.90 22.05 -2.55
C LYS A 187 5.91 21.54 -1.50
N LYS A 188 6.02 20.27 -1.07
CA LYS A 188 5.01 19.60 -0.24
C LYS A 188 5.56 18.96 1.04
N LYS A 189 6.47 19.65 1.72
CA LYS A 189 6.98 19.23 3.04
C LYS A 189 5.88 19.29 4.09
N LEU A 190 5.31 18.14 4.45
CA LEU A 190 4.20 18.04 5.41
C LEU A 190 4.59 18.44 6.85
N SER A 191 5.87 18.28 7.23
CA SER A 191 6.33 18.45 8.62
C SER A 191 7.74 19.06 8.74
N GLY A 192 8.26 19.68 7.68
CA GLY A 192 9.63 20.24 7.65
C GLY A 192 10.76 19.19 7.64
N LYS A 193 10.44 17.90 7.84
CA LYS A 193 11.35 16.75 7.71
C LYS A 193 10.93 15.90 6.52
N ASP A 194 11.91 15.48 5.73
CA ASP A 194 11.70 14.59 4.59
C ASP A 194 11.23 13.20 5.08
N LEU A 195 10.24 12.61 4.41
CA LEU A 195 9.82 11.24 4.70
C LEU A 195 10.95 10.26 4.35
N PRO A 196 11.09 9.12 5.05
CA PRO A 196 12.13 8.13 4.73
C PRO A 196 12.14 7.68 3.26
N THR A 197 10.95 7.55 2.66
CA THR A 197 10.78 7.25 1.23
C THR A 197 11.27 8.37 0.32
N GLU A 198 11.07 9.63 0.69
CA GLU A 198 11.54 10.79 -0.08
C GLU A 198 13.06 10.93 -0.01
N VAL A 199 13.66 10.68 1.16
CA VAL A 199 15.12 10.63 1.33
C VAL A 199 15.72 9.53 0.45
N PHE A 200 15.08 8.35 0.42
CA PHE A 200 15.49 7.25 -0.46
C PHE A 200 15.43 7.65 -1.93
N ILE A 201 14.31 8.26 -2.37
CA ILE A 201 14.15 8.72 -3.75
C ILE A 201 15.21 9.77 -4.11
N LYS A 202 15.44 10.79 -3.26
CA LYS A 202 16.48 11.80 -3.48
C LYS A 202 17.86 11.17 -3.66
N LYS A 203 18.24 10.22 -2.78
CA LYS A 203 19.51 9.50 -2.87
C LYS A 203 19.61 8.68 -4.17
N LYS A 204 18.52 8.03 -4.59
CA LYS A 204 18.47 7.26 -5.84
C LYS A 204 18.62 8.14 -7.09
N LEU A 205 17.93 9.28 -7.14
CA LEU A 205 18.07 10.24 -8.23
C LEU A 205 19.52 10.75 -8.34
N ALA A 206 20.14 11.11 -7.22
CA ALA A 206 21.54 11.53 -7.18
C ALA A 206 22.48 10.42 -7.67
N PHE A 207 22.26 9.18 -7.21
CA PHE A 207 23.03 8.02 -7.63
C PHE A 207 22.95 7.77 -9.14
N TYR A 208 21.76 7.88 -9.75
CA TYR A 208 21.59 7.69 -11.18
C TYR A 208 22.27 8.78 -12.00
N LYS A 209 22.19 10.04 -11.57
CA LYS A 209 22.89 11.17 -12.19
C LYS A 209 24.42 11.00 -12.12
N GLU A 210 24.96 10.66 -10.96
CA GLU A 210 26.40 10.41 -10.77
C GLU A 210 26.88 9.21 -11.61
N LYS A 211 26.10 8.13 -11.65
CA LYS A 211 26.39 6.96 -12.48
C LYS A 211 26.42 7.31 -13.97
N HIS A 212 25.56 8.21 -14.43
CA HIS A 212 25.55 8.69 -15.80
C HIS A 212 26.80 9.52 -16.11
N THR A 213 27.17 10.46 -15.24
CA THR A 213 28.40 11.26 -15.37
C THR A 213 29.64 10.38 -15.40
N ARG A 214 29.73 9.37 -14.53
CA ARG A 214 30.86 8.40 -14.52
C ARG A 214 30.99 7.61 -15.83
N ARG A 215 29.90 7.44 -16.57
CA ARG A 215 29.89 6.78 -17.88
C ARG A 215 30.13 7.72 -19.06
N GLY A 216 30.42 9.00 -18.78
CA GLY A 216 30.71 10.01 -19.80
C GLY A 216 29.46 10.54 -20.53
N GLY A 217 28.27 10.38 -19.95
CA GLY A 217 27.03 10.87 -20.57
C GLY A 217 26.74 12.35 -20.29
N ASP A 218 25.95 12.97 -21.16
CA ASP A 218 25.68 14.42 -21.23
C ASP A 218 24.85 15.03 -20.07
N GLY A 219 24.67 14.30 -18.98
CA GLY A 219 23.86 14.73 -17.81
C GLY A 219 22.33 14.80 -18.00
N VAL A 220 21.82 14.75 -19.24
CA VAL A 220 20.39 14.94 -19.55
C VAL A 220 19.59 13.63 -19.60
N LYS A 221 20.13 12.56 -20.19
CA LYS A 221 19.44 11.27 -20.39
C LYS A 221 19.85 10.19 -19.40
N TRP A 222 19.88 10.56 -18.12
CA TRP A 222 20.37 9.65 -17.07
C TRP A 222 19.44 8.44 -16.83
N VAL A 223 18.21 8.43 -17.35
CA VAL A 223 17.34 7.23 -17.36
C VAL A 223 18.00 6.03 -18.07
N GLU A 224 18.87 6.24 -19.04
CA GLU A 224 19.51 5.14 -19.80
C GLU A 224 20.43 4.25 -18.93
N VAL A 225 20.95 4.81 -17.83
CA VAL A 225 21.79 4.06 -16.88
C VAL A 225 21.01 3.38 -15.76
N VAL A 226 19.70 3.60 -15.70
CA VAL A 226 18.79 2.91 -14.77
C VAL A 226 18.62 1.47 -15.24
N LYS A 227 19.11 0.53 -14.43
CA LYS A 227 19.04 -0.92 -14.73
C LYS A 227 18.09 -1.67 -13.82
N ILE A 228 17.87 -1.16 -12.61
CA ILE A 228 16.90 -1.71 -11.67
C ILE A 228 15.68 -0.81 -11.74
N ASN A 229 14.50 -1.40 -11.94
CA ASN A 229 13.28 -0.65 -12.13
C ASN A 229 12.90 0.10 -10.83
N PRO A 230 12.81 1.45 -10.85
CA PRO A 230 12.36 2.26 -9.71
C PRO A 230 11.05 1.79 -9.06
N ALA A 231 10.08 1.34 -9.87
CA ALA A 231 8.78 0.89 -9.39
C ALA A 231 8.91 -0.42 -8.59
N GLU A 232 9.74 -1.35 -9.07
CA GLU A 232 9.97 -2.64 -8.42
C GLU A 232 10.82 -2.48 -7.14
N GLU A 233 11.82 -1.59 -7.15
CA GLU A 233 12.59 -1.26 -5.94
C GLU A 233 11.69 -0.74 -4.82
N ILE A 234 10.78 0.20 -5.12
CA ILE A 234 9.85 0.70 -4.10
C ILE A 234 8.84 -0.39 -3.71
N ALA A 235 8.34 -1.20 -4.64
CA ALA A 235 7.43 -2.29 -4.30
C ALA A 235 8.07 -3.28 -3.30
N ILE A 236 9.32 -3.66 -3.55
CA ILE A 236 10.10 -4.52 -2.65
C ILE A 236 10.38 -3.80 -1.32
N CYS A 237 10.84 -2.56 -1.36
CA CYS A 237 11.07 -1.76 -0.15
C CYS A 237 9.81 -1.51 0.66
N LYS A 238 8.61 -1.49 0.07
CA LYS A 238 7.35 -1.38 0.79
C LYS A 238 6.97 -2.68 1.47
N THR A 239 7.25 -3.82 0.83
CA THR A 239 7.12 -5.13 1.46
C THR A 239 8.14 -5.32 2.59
N LEU A 240 9.35 -4.74 2.45
CA LEU A 240 10.45 -4.85 3.41
C LEU A 240 10.53 -3.75 4.50
N HIS A 241 10.06 -2.51 4.28
CA HIS A 241 10.12 -1.47 5.33
C HIS A 241 9.17 -1.75 6.48
N ASN A 242 8.14 -2.57 6.26
CA ASN A 242 7.34 -3.10 7.36
C ASN A 242 8.08 -4.20 8.16
N PHE A 243 9.23 -4.72 7.67
CA PHE A 243 10.14 -5.60 8.40
C PHE A 243 11.17 -4.84 9.26
N SER A 244 11.48 -3.57 8.98
CA SER A 244 12.53 -2.83 9.70
C SER A 244 12.04 -2.05 10.94
N ASP A 245 10.73 -1.93 11.15
CA ASP A 245 10.14 -1.29 12.34
C ASP A 245 9.84 -2.28 13.49
N THR A 246 10.50 -3.44 13.53
CA THR A 246 10.48 -4.35 14.68
C THR A 246 11.53 -4.05 15.76
N THR A 247 12.20 -2.90 15.72
CA THR A 247 13.21 -2.53 16.73
C THR A 247 12.76 -1.46 17.74
N PHE A 248 11.46 -1.14 17.79
CA PHE A 248 10.88 -0.34 18.89
C PHE A 248 9.60 -0.98 19.43
N LEU A 249 9.73 -2.18 20.00
CA LEU A 249 8.86 -2.69 21.07
C LEU A 249 9.68 -3.48 22.08
#